data_AF-A0A952R873-F1
#
_entry.id   AF-A0A952R873-F1
#
_cell.length_a   1.000
_cell.length_b   1.000
_cell.length_c   1.000
_cell.angle_alpha   90.00
_cell.angle_beta   90.00
_cell.angle_gamma   90.00
#
_symmetry.space_group_name_H-M   'P 1'
#
loop_
_entity.id
_entity.type
_entity.pdbx_description
1 polymer ?
#
loop_
_entity_poly.entity_id
_entity_poly.type
_entity_poly.pdbx_seq_one_letter_code
_entity_poly.pdbx_strand_id
1 'polypeptide(L)'
;MALLLFNAPVRLKDVQLTAGDAGDGGAGAEGQDGLAGGFAGNPADDGCGGGRGGQGGPGGGGGGGAGGVSAGVLHLGAAPVREGGSITPGAPGAPGNGGSSANAGIVGEAADVISVSP
;
A
#
# COMPACT_ATOMS: atom_id res chain seq x y z
N MET A 1 -0.12 -12.06 -15.76
CA MET A 1 -0.13 -13.53 -15.65
C MET A 1 1.26 -13.95 -15.18
N ALA A 2 1.36 -14.82 -14.18
CA ALA A 2 2.63 -15.22 -13.56
C ALA A 2 2.73 -16.74 -13.50
N LEU A 3 3.95 -17.28 -13.57
CA LEU A 3 4.23 -18.69 -13.28
C LEU A 3 4.54 -18.85 -11.78
N LEU A 4 3.72 -19.59 -11.05
CA LEU A 4 3.97 -19.91 -9.65
C LEU A 4 4.71 -21.25 -9.52
N LEU A 5 5.87 -21.23 -8.88
CA LEU A 5 6.67 -22.38 -8.52
C LEU A 5 6.61 -22.60 -7.02
N PHE A 6 6.05 -23.72 -6.59
CA PHE A 6 5.90 -24.03 -5.16
C PHE A 6 6.71 -25.27 -4.80
N ASN A 7 7.83 -25.08 -4.10
CA ASN A 7 8.77 -26.13 -3.71
C ASN A 7 9.18 -27.05 -4.88
N ALA A 8 9.34 -26.46 -6.07
CA ALA A 8 9.61 -27.17 -7.32
C ALA A 8 10.89 -26.61 -7.98
N PRO A 9 11.97 -27.39 -8.09
CA PRO A 9 13.13 -26.98 -8.87
C PRO A 9 12.79 -27.06 -10.36
N VAL A 10 12.77 -25.92 -11.05
CA VAL A 10 12.42 -25.83 -12.47
C VAL A 10 13.55 -25.22 -13.27
N ARG A 11 13.80 -25.78 -14.47
CA ARG A 11 14.65 -25.20 -15.51
C ARG A 11 13.75 -24.62 -16.61
N LEU A 12 13.86 -23.32 -16.84
CA LEU A 12 13.16 -22.62 -17.92
C LEU A 12 14.11 -22.51 -19.10
N LYS A 13 13.85 -23.24 -20.18
CA LYS A 13 14.68 -23.24 -21.39
C LYS A 13 13.93 -22.57 -22.55
N ASP A 14 14.51 -21.50 -23.09
CA ASP A 14 13.97 -20.74 -24.22
C ASP A 14 12.50 -20.28 -24.01
N VAL A 15 12.14 -19.98 -22.76
CA VAL A 15 10.77 -19.61 -22.36
C VAL A 15 10.54 -18.12 -22.57
N GLN A 16 9.37 -17.76 -23.13
CA GLN A 16 8.88 -16.40 -23.22
C GLN A 16 7.69 -16.21 -22.28
N LEU A 17 7.86 -15.39 -21.25
CA LEU A 17 6.80 -15.04 -20.30
C LEU A 17 6.61 -13.52 -20.29
N THR A 18 5.37 -13.09 -20.44
CA THR A 18 5.00 -11.68 -20.29
C THR A 18 3.85 -11.59 -19.29
N ALA A 19 4.09 -10.88 -18.19
CA ALA A 19 3.03 -10.52 -17.27
C ALA A 19 2.36 -9.21 -17.73
N GLY A 20 1.08 -9.07 -17.42
CA GLY A 20 0.39 -7.79 -17.57
C GLY A 20 0.63 -6.93 -16.34
N ASP A 21 0.20 -5.67 -16.44
CA ASP A 21 0.28 -4.72 -15.33
C ASP A 21 -0.51 -5.21 -14.13
N ALA A 22 0.00 -4.88 -12.94
CA ALA A 22 -0.69 -5.17 -11.70
C ALA A 22 -1.81 -4.15 -11.41
N GLY A 23 -2.80 -4.56 -10.61
CA GLY A 23 -3.87 -3.68 -10.19
C GLY A 23 -3.40 -2.64 -9.16
N ASP A 24 -3.96 -1.43 -9.24
CA ASP A 24 -3.72 -0.37 -8.26
C ASP A 24 -4.36 -0.70 -6.91
N GLY A 25 -3.80 -0.10 -5.85
CA GLY A 25 -4.36 -0.17 -4.52
C GLY A 25 -5.70 0.56 -4.41
N GLY A 26 -6.62 0.00 -3.63
CA GLY A 26 -7.94 0.61 -3.40
C GLY A 26 -7.85 1.94 -2.63
N ALA A 27 -8.76 2.86 -2.92
CA ALA A 27 -8.87 4.10 -2.14
C ALA A 27 -9.30 3.82 -0.70
N GLY A 28 -8.69 4.52 0.25
CA GLY A 28 -9.06 4.52 1.65
C GLY A 28 -10.32 5.35 1.89
N ALA A 29 -11.05 5.01 2.95
CA ALA A 29 -12.22 5.76 3.39
C ALA A 29 -11.83 7.04 4.15
N GLU A 30 -12.82 7.89 4.41
CA GLU A 30 -12.72 8.88 5.47
C GLU A 30 -12.38 8.17 6.80
N GLY A 31 -11.48 8.75 7.60
CA GLY A 31 -11.08 8.14 8.87
C GLY A 31 -11.90 8.67 10.04
N GLN A 32 -11.33 8.64 11.24
CA GLN A 32 -12.03 9.05 12.46
C GLN A 32 -12.30 10.55 12.50
N ASP A 33 -13.44 10.93 13.06
CA ASP A 33 -13.75 12.32 13.38
C ASP A 33 -12.74 12.93 14.37
N GLY A 34 -12.62 14.26 14.32
CA GLY A 34 -11.81 15.01 15.27
C GLY A 34 -12.40 15.05 16.68
N LEU A 35 -11.57 15.38 17.66
CA LEU A 35 -12.02 15.57 19.04
C LEU A 35 -12.64 16.95 19.21
N ALA A 36 -13.70 17.04 20.03
CA ALA A 36 -14.27 18.32 20.41
C ALA A 36 -13.24 19.18 21.16
N GLY A 37 -13.36 20.50 21.01
CA GLY A 37 -12.55 21.46 21.76
C GLY A 37 -12.87 21.48 23.26
N GLY A 38 -11.98 22.05 24.04
CA GLY A 38 -12.19 22.25 25.48
C GLY A 38 -13.21 23.36 25.75
N PHE A 39 -13.94 23.26 26.86
CA PHE A 39 -14.82 24.34 27.30
C PHE A 39 -14.04 25.60 27.68
N ALA A 40 -14.65 26.76 27.47
CA ALA A 40 -14.10 28.03 27.96
C ALA A 40 -14.11 28.07 29.49
N GLY A 41 -13.16 28.81 30.06
CA GLY A 41 -13.13 29.07 31.50
C GLY A 41 -14.27 29.99 31.93
N ASN A 42 -14.75 29.84 33.15
CA ASN A 42 -15.73 30.77 33.71
C ASN A 42 -15.07 32.15 33.96
N PRO A 43 -15.78 33.27 33.70
CA PRO A 43 -15.30 34.60 34.08
C PRO A 43 -15.22 34.73 35.60
N ALA A 44 -14.23 35.47 36.09
CA ALA A 44 -13.99 35.64 37.51
C ALA A 44 -14.84 36.75 38.15
N ASP A 45 -15.12 37.85 37.43
CA ASP A 45 -15.90 39.02 37.87
C ASP A 45 -16.26 39.93 36.66
N ASP A 46 -17.11 40.95 36.88
CA ASP A 46 -17.48 41.98 35.89
C ASP A 46 -16.23 42.70 35.34
N GLY A 47 -15.85 42.35 34.11
CA GLY A 47 -14.71 42.93 33.39
C GLY A 47 -13.57 41.96 33.08
N CYS A 48 -13.52 40.79 33.74
CA CYS A 48 -12.53 39.74 33.45
C CYS A 48 -13.18 38.59 32.69
N GLY A 49 -13.05 38.62 31.35
CA GLY A 49 -13.52 37.53 30.49
C GLY A 49 -12.83 36.20 30.82
N GLY A 50 -13.59 35.10 30.77
CA GLY A 50 -13.06 33.76 30.93
C GLY A 50 -12.07 33.38 29.81
N GLY A 51 -11.16 32.46 30.12
CA GLY A 51 -10.19 31.94 29.15
C GLY A 51 -10.89 31.25 27.97
N ARG A 52 -10.35 31.37 26.76
CA ARG A 52 -10.88 30.66 25.59
C ARG A 52 -10.74 29.14 25.79
N GLY A 53 -11.74 28.41 25.32
CA GLY A 53 -11.67 26.95 25.23
C GLY A 53 -10.57 26.48 24.27
N GLY A 54 -10.00 25.31 24.54
CA GLY A 54 -8.96 24.71 23.69
C GLY A 54 -9.52 24.30 22.33
N GLN A 55 -8.70 24.41 21.28
CA GLN A 55 -9.07 23.89 19.95
C GLN A 55 -9.17 22.35 19.99
N GLY A 56 -10.18 21.80 19.34
CA GLY A 56 -10.33 20.37 19.14
C GLY A 56 -9.22 19.77 18.28
N GLY A 57 -8.90 18.50 18.49
CA GLY A 57 -7.90 17.79 17.68
C GLY A 57 -8.46 17.39 16.30
N PRO A 58 -7.64 17.38 15.24
CA PRO A 58 -8.08 16.91 13.92
C PRO A 58 -8.40 15.41 13.95
N GLY A 59 -9.33 15.00 13.10
CA GLY A 59 -9.59 13.60 12.80
C GLY A 59 -8.44 12.95 12.02
N GLY A 60 -8.46 11.63 11.92
CA GLY A 60 -7.53 10.85 11.10
C GLY A 60 -8.15 10.51 9.74
N GLY A 61 -7.35 10.32 8.69
CA GLY A 61 -7.82 9.75 7.42
C GLY A 61 -7.68 8.22 7.40
N GLY A 62 -8.55 7.50 6.67
CA GLY A 62 -8.37 6.06 6.44
C GLY A 62 -7.14 5.76 5.58
N GLY A 63 -6.58 4.55 5.69
CA GLY A 63 -5.43 4.12 4.89
C GLY A 63 -5.84 3.66 3.48
N GLY A 64 -5.02 3.99 2.48
CA GLY A 64 -5.14 3.45 1.12
C GLY A 64 -4.54 2.05 1.00
N GLY A 65 -5.04 1.26 0.06
CA GLY A 65 -4.55 -0.10 -0.22
C GLY A 65 -3.19 -0.11 -0.91
N ALA A 66 -2.43 -1.19 -0.75
CA ALA A 66 -1.17 -1.41 -1.47
C ALA A 66 -1.42 -1.70 -2.95
N GLY A 67 -0.50 -1.25 -3.80
CA GLY A 67 -0.46 -1.64 -5.22
C GLY A 67 -0.10 -3.10 -5.41
N GLY A 68 -0.63 -3.72 -6.45
CA GLY A 68 -0.44 -5.14 -6.75
C GLY A 68 0.95 -5.48 -7.30
N VAL A 69 1.26 -6.78 -7.28
CA VAL A 69 2.53 -7.33 -7.78
C VAL A 69 2.40 -7.80 -9.22
N SER A 70 3.36 -7.40 -10.06
CA SER A 70 3.52 -7.88 -11.43
C SER A 70 4.79 -8.73 -11.53
N ALA A 71 4.62 -10.05 -11.59
CA ALA A 71 5.74 -10.98 -11.64
C ALA A 71 5.67 -11.87 -12.87
N GLY A 72 6.83 -12.13 -13.49
CA GLY A 72 6.93 -13.19 -14.49
C GLY A 72 6.90 -14.59 -13.85
N VAL A 73 7.72 -14.78 -12.81
CA VAL A 73 7.79 -16.01 -12.00
C VAL A 73 7.73 -15.65 -10.51
N LEU A 74 6.89 -16.36 -9.76
CA LEU A 74 6.89 -16.37 -8.31
C LEU A 74 7.42 -17.73 -7.85
N HIS A 75 8.36 -17.77 -6.91
CA HIS A 75 8.83 -19.04 -6.37
C HIS A 75 8.83 -19.07 -4.84
N LEU A 76 8.39 -20.20 -4.28
CA LEU A 76 8.66 -20.60 -2.91
C LEU A 76 9.65 -21.77 -2.94
N GLY A 77 10.73 -21.66 -2.16
CA GLY A 77 11.81 -22.65 -2.17
C GLY A 77 12.85 -22.34 -3.24
N ALA A 78 13.32 -23.37 -3.96
CA ALA A 78 14.41 -23.24 -4.92
C ALA A 78 14.07 -22.26 -6.06
N ALA A 79 14.97 -21.30 -6.33
CA ALA A 79 14.83 -20.39 -7.46
C ALA A 79 14.93 -21.15 -8.80
N PRO A 80 14.20 -20.73 -9.83
CA PRO A 80 14.28 -21.34 -11.16
C PRO A 80 15.62 -21.05 -11.83
N VAL A 81 16.12 -22.02 -12.59
CA VAL A 81 17.29 -21.82 -13.47
C VAL A 81 16.81 -21.41 -14.85
N ARG A 82 17.36 -20.31 -15.39
CA ARG A 82 17.00 -19.77 -16.72
C ARG A 82 18.08 -20.10 -17.74
N GLU A 83 17.66 -20.68 -18.87
CA GLU A 83 18.51 -21.09 -19.99
C GLU A 83 17.93 -20.51 -21.29
N GLY A 84 18.16 -19.22 -21.52
CA GLY A 84 17.60 -18.51 -22.67
C GLY A 84 16.15 -18.03 -22.47
N GLY A 85 15.60 -17.38 -23.49
CA GLY A 85 14.27 -16.77 -23.44
C GLY A 85 14.21 -15.43 -22.70
N SER A 86 13.00 -14.86 -22.55
CA SER A 86 12.77 -13.62 -21.82
C SER A 86 11.58 -13.72 -20.88
N ILE A 87 11.68 -13.01 -19.77
CA ILE A 87 10.62 -12.86 -18.79
C ILE A 87 10.46 -11.35 -18.65
N THR A 88 9.24 -10.85 -18.82
CA THR A 88 8.97 -9.42 -18.77
C THR A 88 7.77 -9.18 -17.87
N PRO A 89 7.97 -8.59 -16.68
CA PRO A 89 6.87 -8.11 -15.87
C PRO A 89 6.19 -6.90 -16.54
N GLY A 90 4.90 -6.73 -16.29
CA GLY A 90 4.21 -5.45 -16.52
C GLY A 90 4.52 -4.43 -15.41
N ALA A 91 3.90 -3.27 -15.44
CA ALA A 91 4.04 -2.24 -14.42
C ALA A 91 3.55 -2.72 -13.04
N PRO A 92 4.20 -2.28 -11.94
CA PRO A 92 3.66 -2.49 -10.60
C PRO A 92 2.40 -1.64 -10.39
N GLY A 93 1.52 -2.07 -9.49
CA GLY A 93 0.32 -1.29 -9.16
C GLY A 93 0.68 0.00 -8.41
N ALA A 94 -0.02 1.09 -8.71
CA ALA A 94 0.09 2.33 -7.95
C ALA A 94 -0.48 2.15 -6.54
N PRO A 95 0.00 2.92 -5.54
CA PRO A 95 -0.63 2.93 -4.22
C PRO A 95 -2.04 3.52 -4.29
N GLY A 96 -2.94 2.99 -3.48
CA GLY A 96 -4.24 3.61 -3.25
C GLY A 96 -4.10 4.89 -2.42
N ASN A 97 -4.87 5.92 -2.76
CA ASN A 97 -4.94 7.14 -1.94
C ASN A 97 -5.63 6.83 -0.61
N GLY A 98 -5.10 7.32 0.51
CA GLY A 98 -5.83 7.30 1.78
C GLY A 98 -6.85 8.45 1.88
N GLY A 99 -7.52 8.55 3.03
CA GLY A 99 -8.32 9.74 3.41
C GLY A 99 -7.46 11.02 3.52
N SER A 100 -6.14 10.88 3.46
CA SER A 100 -5.18 11.94 3.12
C SER A 100 -4.02 11.35 2.31
N SER A 101 -3.25 12.19 1.61
CA SER A 101 -2.07 11.74 0.84
C SER A 101 -0.95 11.15 1.71
N ALA A 102 -0.89 11.54 2.99
CA ALA A 102 0.02 10.95 3.97
C ALA A 102 -0.34 9.51 4.34
N ASN A 103 -1.56 9.08 4.03
CA ASN A 103 -2.09 7.75 4.33
C ASN A 103 -2.22 6.88 3.06
N ALA A 104 -1.52 7.22 1.99
CA ALA A 104 -1.45 6.39 0.79
C ALA A 104 -0.83 5.03 1.11
N GLY A 105 -1.24 4.00 0.35
CA GLY A 105 -0.62 2.69 0.42
C GLY A 105 0.81 2.69 -0.10
N ILE A 106 1.44 1.50 -0.10
CA ILE A 106 2.73 1.31 -0.75
C ILE A 106 2.54 1.01 -2.24
N VAL A 107 3.52 1.40 -3.05
CA VAL A 107 3.60 0.97 -4.45
C VAL A 107 3.81 -0.54 -4.51
N GLY A 108 3.24 -1.18 -5.54
CA GLY A 108 3.47 -2.59 -5.82
C GLY A 108 4.90 -2.90 -6.30
N GLU A 109 5.17 -4.18 -6.49
CA GLU A 109 6.47 -4.66 -6.97
C GLU A 109 6.35 -5.21 -8.40
N ALA A 110 7.38 -4.98 -9.23
CA ALA A 110 7.49 -5.58 -10.55
C ALA A 110 8.87 -6.18 -10.77
N ALA A 111 8.93 -7.48 -11.05
CA ALA A 111 10.19 -8.19 -11.29
C ALA A 111 10.00 -9.46 -12.13
N ASP A 112 11.05 -9.88 -12.82
CA ASP A 112 11.08 -11.13 -13.57
C ASP A 112 10.81 -12.34 -12.67
N VAL A 113 11.45 -12.35 -11.50
CA VAL A 113 11.42 -13.46 -10.54
C VAL A 113 11.31 -12.88 -9.13
N ILE A 114 10.27 -13.30 -8.39
CA ILE A 114 10.03 -12.90 -7.01
C ILE A 114 10.06 -14.13 -6.10
N SER A 115 10.80 -14.04 -5.00
CA SER A 115 10.80 -15.04 -3.94
C SER A 115 9.67 -14.75 -2.97
N VAL A 116 8.83 -15.75 -2.70
CA VAL A 116 7.76 -15.68 -1.71
C VAL A 116 8.23 -16.43 -0.47
N SER A 117 8.20 -15.80 0.69
CA SER A 117 8.41 -16.45 1.99
C SER A 117 7.08 -16.66 2.70
N PRO A 118 6.85 -17.80 3.39
CA PRO A 118 5.67 -18.03 4.21
C PRO A 118 5.68 -17.20 5.49
#